data_AF-A0A6P9CLI5-F1
#
_entry.id   AF-A0A6P9CLI5-F1
#
_cell.length_a   1.000
_cell.length_b   1.000
_cell.length_c   1.000
_cell.angle_alpha   90.00
_cell.angle_beta   90.00
_cell.angle_gamma   90.00
#
_symmetry.space_group_name_H-M   'P 1'
#
loop_
_entity.id
_entity.type
_entity.pdbx_description
1 polymer ?
#
loop_
_entity_poly.entity_id
_entity_poly.type
_entity_poly.pdbx_seq_one_letter_code
_entity_poly.pdbx_strand_id
1 'polypeptide(L)'
;MTKLPLSAGAIATIQAARRASTTRIYEATWRAFSLWCGRQLVSPTSASIPCVIEFLQEGLVSGLSPNTLRRQVAALSTVLSGSSSEPLSRDPLIRQFLRGATNIRPPAIHRYPSWDLPKVLRALTGPPFEPLRDVSLKYLSFKVAFLVAVTSARRISEMAALSIRKELCIFHQDRVVLRLDPSFIPKVNSVFHRAQEVVLPNFCPNPRHPLEKRWHTLDVRRALKVYVSRTATFRRSDALFVSFLPASLGLKISSTTLGRWIRACISAAYEASDLPVPRRITAHSTRSAATSAAWSTRASIEEICRAAAWTSPSPFVRHYRLDTFASADAAFGRRVLQGVHSTS
;
A
#
# COMPACT_ATOMS: atom_id res chain seq x y z
N MET A 1 -4.66 37.25 0.10
CA MET A 1 -5.95 36.52 0.17
C MET A 1 -7.01 37.49 0.64
N THR A 2 -7.88 37.95 -0.25
CA THR A 2 -9.16 38.57 0.13
C THR A 2 -9.85 37.60 1.10
N LYS A 3 -10.13 38.05 2.33
CA LYS A 3 -10.85 37.26 3.32
C LYS A 3 -12.24 37.00 2.75
N LEU A 4 -12.46 35.82 2.18
CA LEU A 4 -13.81 35.29 2.01
C LEU A 4 -14.49 35.41 3.39
N PRO A 5 -15.68 36.01 3.51
CA PRO A 5 -16.35 36.27 4.78
C PRO A 5 -16.94 34.96 5.35
N LEU A 6 -16.06 33.99 5.61
CA LEU A 6 -16.40 32.67 6.13
C LEU A 6 -16.09 32.64 7.63
N SER A 7 -16.95 31.96 8.39
CA SER A 7 -16.67 31.68 9.79
C SER A 7 -15.45 30.78 9.93
N ALA A 8 -14.76 30.86 11.08
CA ALA A 8 -13.64 29.98 11.39
C ALA A 8 -14.03 28.49 11.28
N GLY A 9 -15.26 28.14 11.69
CA GLY A 9 -15.82 26.79 11.54
C GLY A 9 -15.93 26.36 10.07
N ALA A 10 -16.48 27.21 9.20
CA ALA A 10 -16.58 26.91 7.77
C ALA A 10 -15.20 26.73 7.12
N ILE A 11 -14.22 27.56 7.50
CA ILE A 11 -12.82 27.43 7.03
C ILE A 11 -12.23 26.09 7.46
N ALA A 12 -12.42 25.68 8.73
CA ALA A 12 -11.95 24.41 9.23
C ALA A 12 -12.56 23.21 8.47
N THR A 13 -13.86 23.27 8.16
CA THR A 13 -14.55 22.24 7.36
C THR A 13 -14.01 22.18 5.93
N ILE A 14 -13.78 23.32 5.28
CA ILE A 14 -13.20 23.37 3.92
C ILE A 14 -11.77 22.80 3.93
N GLN A 15 -10.98 23.13 4.94
CA GLN A 15 -9.63 22.58 5.10
C GLN A 15 -9.65 21.05 5.32
N ALA A 16 -10.67 20.53 6.00
CA ALA A 16 -10.87 19.09 6.23
C ALA A 16 -11.24 18.31 4.95
N ALA A 17 -11.59 18.98 3.85
CA ALA A 17 -11.83 18.32 2.56
C ALA A 17 -10.56 17.60 2.03
N ARG A 18 -9.37 18.00 2.47
CA ARG A 18 -8.11 17.32 2.16
C ARG A 18 -7.63 16.51 3.36
N ARG A 19 -7.11 15.30 3.09
CA ARG A 19 -6.45 14.50 4.14
C ARG A 19 -5.27 15.26 4.73
N ALA A 20 -5.06 15.13 6.04
CA ALA A 20 -3.90 15.68 6.73
C ALA A 20 -2.55 15.32 6.07
N SER A 21 -2.42 14.11 5.52
CA SER A 21 -1.23 13.71 4.75
C SER A 21 -1.02 14.53 3.48
N THR A 22 -2.09 14.84 2.76
CA THR A 22 -2.05 15.65 1.54
C THR A 22 -1.78 17.11 1.88
N THR A 23 -2.44 17.63 2.92
CA THR A 23 -2.22 18.98 3.45
C THR A 23 -0.75 19.19 3.83
N ARG A 24 -0.14 18.27 4.59
CA ARG A 24 1.29 18.32 4.93
C ARG A 24 2.20 18.38 3.71
N ILE A 25 1.90 17.61 2.66
CA ILE A 25 2.67 17.63 1.41
C ILE A 25 2.50 18.97 0.69
N TYR A 26 1.29 19.52 0.66
CA TYR A 26 0.98 20.78 -0.02
C TYR A 26 1.66 21.94 0.71
N GLU A 27 1.60 21.99 2.03
CA GLU A 27 2.32 22.99 2.85
C GLU A 27 3.84 22.89 2.67
N ALA A 28 4.40 21.67 2.67
CA ALA A 28 5.83 21.48 2.45
C ALA A 28 6.24 21.95 1.05
N THR A 29 5.41 21.69 0.04
CA THR A 29 5.64 22.19 -1.32
C THR A 29 5.57 23.72 -1.35
N TRP A 30 4.56 24.31 -0.73
CA TRP A 30 4.39 25.76 -0.67
C TRP A 30 5.56 26.46 0.03
N ARG A 31 6.06 25.89 1.13
CA ARG A 31 7.26 26.39 1.82
C ARG A 31 8.50 26.31 0.95
N ALA A 32 8.72 25.18 0.28
CA ALA A 32 9.85 25.02 -0.64
C ALA A 32 9.79 26.01 -1.81
N PHE A 33 8.60 26.22 -2.38
CA PHE A 33 8.38 27.19 -3.44
C PHE A 33 8.58 28.63 -2.96
N SER A 34 8.03 28.98 -1.79
CA SER A 34 8.19 30.34 -1.22
C SER A 34 9.65 30.68 -0.95
N LEU A 35 10.43 29.72 -0.44
CA LEU A 35 11.86 29.88 -0.24
C LEU A 35 12.61 30.05 -1.57
N TRP A 36 12.22 29.27 -2.59
CA TRP A 36 12.78 29.39 -3.93
C TRP A 36 12.47 30.76 -4.54
N CYS A 37 11.22 31.22 -4.48
CA CYS A 37 10.80 32.55 -4.94
C CYS A 37 11.58 33.67 -4.23
N GLY A 38 11.82 33.53 -2.92
CA GLY A 38 12.64 34.49 -2.16
C GLY A 38 14.07 34.63 -2.70
N ARG A 39 14.69 33.55 -3.18
CA ARG A 39 16.00 33.59 -3.85
C ARG A 39 15.94 34.26 -5.22
N GLN A 40 14.82 34.13 -5.91
CA GLN A 40 14.59 34.75 -7.22
C GLN A 40 14.05 36.19 -7.12
N LEU A 41 13.89 36.73 -5.90
CA LEU A 41 13.27 38.04 -5.62
C LEU A 41 11.86 38.19 -6.22
N VAL A 42 11.12 37.08 -6.32
CA VAL A 42 9.73 37.05 -6.82
C VAL A 42 8.77 36.86 -5.63
N SER A 43 7.63 37.54 -5.66
CA SER A 43 6.55 37.28 -4.70
C SER A 43 5.93 35.90 -4.95
N PRO A 44 5.92 34.98 -3.96
CA PRO A 44 5.40 33.62 -4.14
C PRO A 44 3.93 33.58 -4.56
N THR A 45 3.13 34.55 -4.13
CA THR A 45 1.67 34.56 -4.38
C THR A 45 1.27 35.12 -5.74
N SER A 46 2.21 35.75 -6.45
CA SER A 46 2.01 36.32 -7.78
C SER A 46 3.01 35.77 -8.80
N ALA A 47 3.55 34.58 -8.54
CA ALA A 47 4.52 33.94 -9.42
C ALA A 47 3.87 33.57 -10.77
N SER A 48 4.57 33.90 -11.86
CA SER A 48 4.14 33.60 -13.22
C SER A 48 4.30 32.12 -13.59
N ILE A 49 3.68 31.68 -14.69
CA ILE A 49 3.85 30.31 -15.20
C ILE A 49 5.32 29.96 -15.47
N PRO A 50 6.13 30.80 -16.13
CA PRO A 50 7.58 30.55 -16.28
C PRO A 50 8.29 30.36 -14.93
N CYS A 51 7.95 31.17 -13.92
CA CYS A 51 8.51 31.07 -12.58
C CYS A 51 8.21 29.70 -11.94
N VAL A 52 6.98 29.21 -12.09
CA VAL A 52 6.60 27.84 -11.64
C VAL A 52 7.38 26.78 -12.40
N ILE A 53 7.58 26.92 -13.72
CA ILE A 53 8.32 25.96 -14.54
C ILE A 53 9.79 25.89 -14.10
N GLU A 54 10.45 27.03 -13.88
CA GLU A 54 11.85 27.07 -13.42
C GLU A 54 12.02 26.39 -12.05
N PHE A 55 11.09 26.61 -11.12
CA PHE A 55 11.07 25.87 -9.86
C PHE A 55 10.96 24.35 -10.05
N LEU A 56 10.07 23.90 -10.95
CA LEU A 56 9.91 22.48 -11.25
C LEU A 56 11.14 21.91 -11.98
N GLN A 57 11.81 22.71 -12.80
CA GLN A 57 13.04 22.36 -13.50
C GLN A 57 14.18 22.14 -12.52
N GLU A 58 14.37 23.00 -11.52
CA GLU A 58 15.32 22.75 -10.43
C GLU A 58 15.01 21.45 -9.68
N GLY A 59 13.72 21.18 -9.41
CA GLY A 59 13.28 19.92 -8.84
C GLY A 59 13.62 18.72 -9.72
N LEU A 60 13.42 18.82 -11.03
CA LEU A 60 13.79 17.78 -11.98
C LEU A 60 15.31 17.57 -11.98
N VAL A 61 16.13 18.62 -12.11
CA VAL A 61 17.60 18.52 -12.05
C VAL A 61 18.04 17.82 -10.75
N SER A 62 17.42 18.18 -9.63
CA SER A 62 17.67 17.61 -8.28
C SER A 62 17.18 16.18 -8.08
N GLY A 63 16.72 15.48 -9.11
CA GLY A 63 16.37 14.06 -9.02
C GLY A 63 14.89 13.77 -8.76
N LEU A 64 14.01 14.77 -8.66
CA LEU A 64 12.59 14.52 -8.42
C LEU A 64 11.96 13.76 -9.60
N SER A 65 11.08 12.81 -9.27
CA SER A 65 10.34 12.06 -10.29
C SER A 65 9.24 12.91 -10.92
N PRO A 66 8.84 12.64 -12.18
CA PRO A 66 7.75 13.37 -12.83
C PRO A 66 6.43 13.36 -12.05
N ASN A 67 6.15 12.28 -11.32
CA ASN A 67 4.97 12.20 -10.45
C ASN A 67 5.06 13.11 -9.23
N THR A 68 6.26 13.36 -8.71
CA THR A 68 6.47 14.37 -7.66
C THR A 68 6.24 15.78 -8.22
N LEU A 69 6.73 16.08 -9.42
CA LEU A 69 6.52 17.38 -10.06
C LEU A 69 5.03 17.66 -10.31
N ARG A 70 4.28 16.67 -10.84
CA ARG A 70 2.81 16.76 -10.98
C ARG A 70 2.11 17.09 -9.66
N ARG A 71 2.58 16.49 -8.57
CA ARG A 71 2.04 16.75 -7.22
C ARG A 71 2.37 18.15 -6.73
N GLN A 72 3.57 18.67 -7.06
CA GLN A 72 3.93 20.04 -6.75
C GLN A 72 3.04 21.04 -7.49
N VAL A 73 2.80 20.82 -8.80
CA VAL A 73 1.86 21.62 -9.60
C VAL A 73 0.46 21.63 -8.96
N ALA A 74 -0.06 20.46 -8.57
CA ALA A 74 -1.36 20.36 -7.91
C ALA A 74 -1.40 21.13 -6.58
N ALA A 75 -0.32 21.08 -5.80
CA ALA A 75 -0.21 21.83 -4.55
C ALA A 75 -0.18 23.34 -4.79
N LEU A 76 0.68 23.81 -5.70
CA LEU A 76 0.82 25.23 -6.02
C LEU A 76 -0.46 25.82 -6.61
N SER A 77 -1.19 25.03 -7.40
CA SER A 77 -2.47 25.47 -7.96
C SER A 77 -3.50 25.82 -6.89
N THR A 78 -3.41 25.24 -5.68
CA THR A 78 -4.34 25.61 -4.59
C THR A 78 -4.13 27.02 -4.04
N VAL A 79 -2.98 27.63 -4.31
CA VAL A 79 -2.65 28.98 -3.86
C VAL A 79 -2.64 29.96 -5.03
N LEU A 80 -2.04 29.58 -6.16
CA LEU A 80 -1.81 30.46 -7.31
C LEU A 80 -3.03 30.62 -8.24
N SER A 81 -3.91 29.62 -8.31
CA SER A 81 -5.08 29.69 -9.22
C SER A 81 -6.28 30.42 -8.59
N GLY A 82 -6.22 30.85 -7.33
CA GLY A 82 -7.32 31.55 -6.66
C GLY A 82 -8.66 30.80 -6.75
N SER A 83 -9.78 31.51 -6.58
CA SER A 83 -11.15 30.97 -6.73
C SER A 83 -11.72 31.11 -8.15
N SER A 84 -11.02 31.83 -9.04
CA SER A 84 -11.54 32.29 -10.34
C SER A 84 -10.59 32.06 -11.53
N SER A 85 -9.40 31.48 -11.34
CA SER A 85 -8.50 31.08 -12.43
C SER A 85 -8.49 29.57 -12.63
N GLU A 86 -8.24 29.15 -13.88
CA GLU A 86 -8.03 27.74 -14.22
C GLU A 86 -6.86 27.13 -13.42
N PRO A 87 -6.95 25.84 -13.02
CA PRO A 87 -5.86 25.18 -12.32
C PRO A 87 -4.56 25.18 -13.14
N LEU A 88 -3.41 25.32 -12.49
CA LEU A 88 -2.09 25.30 -13.16
C LEU A 88 -1.85 24.04 -13.99
N SER A 89 -2.49 22.92 -13.64
CA SER A 89 -2.39 21.66 -14.39
C SER A 89 -3.08 21.70 -15.77
N ARG A 90 -3.90 22.72 -16.04
CA ARG A 90 -4.55 22.94 -17.33
C ARG A 90 -3.73 23.85 -18.25
N ASP A 91 -2.78 24.60 -17.72
CA ASP A 91 -1.88 25.45 -18.51
C ASP A 91 -1.08 24.64 -19.55
N PRO A 92 -1.05 25.06 -20.83
CA PRO A 92 -0.36 24.33 -21.90
C PRO A 92 1.14 24.14 -21.66
N LEU A 93 1.85 25.16 -21.15
CA LEU A 93 3.29 25.10 -20.91
C LEU A 93 3.60 24.14 -19.75
N ILE A 94 2.82 24.18 -18.68
CA ILE A 94 2.96 23.23 -17.56
C ILE A 94 2.75 21.78 -18.05
N ARG A 95 1.74 21.54 -18.89
CA ARG A 95 1.50 20.20 -19.46
C ARG A 95 2.65 19.73 -20.34
N GLN A 96 3.16 20.60 -21.21
CA GLN A 96 4.29 20.31 -22.08
C GLN A 96 5.55 20.01 -21.26
N PHE A 97 5.83 20.82 -20.23
CA PHE A 97 6.93 20.59 -19.30
C PHE A 97 6.82 19.23 -18.60
N LEU A 98 5.66 18.90 -18.02
CA LEU A 98 5.46 17.63 -17.32
C LEU A 98 5.56 16.41 -18.26
N ARG A 99 5.16 16.56 -19.53
CA ARG A 99 5.37 15.55 -20.57
C ARG A 99 6.86 15.40 -20.89
N GLY A 100 7.56 16.51 -21.08
CA GLY A 100 9.02 16.54 -21.28
C GLY A 100 9.76 15.86 -20.13
N ALA A 101 9.46 16.21 -18.87
CA ALA A 101 10.02 15.59 -17.68
C ALA A 101 9.78 14.07 -17.64
N THR A 102 8.61 13.61 -18.10
CA THR A 102 8.28 12.18 -18.18
C THR A 102 9.07 11.47 -19.27
N ASN A 103 9.30 12.12 -20.42
CA ASN A 103 10.10 11.56 -21.50
C ASN A 103 11.59 11.48 -21.12
N ILE A 104 12.12 12.51 -20.44
CA ILE A 104 13.51 12.54 -19.96
C ILE A 104 13.72 11.50 -18.85
N ARG A 105 12.73 11.33 -17.96
CA ARG A 105 12.79 10.37 -16.85
C ARG A 105 11.52 9.51 -16.81
N PRO A 106 11.42 8.49 -17.68
CA PRO A 106 10.27 7.61 -17.68
C PRO A 106 10.11 6.92 -16.32
N PRO A 107 8.88 6.79 -15.79
CA PRO A 107 8.67 6.09 -14.53
C PRO A 107 9.11 4.64 -14.63
N ALA A 108 9.93 4.19 -13.68
CA ALA A 108 10.31 2.78 -13.60
C ALA A 108 9.07 1.90 -13.32
N ILE A 109 8.78 0.96 -14.23
CA ILE A 109 7.70 -0.01 -14.06
C ILE A 109 8.28 -1.24 -13.34
N HIS A 110 7.96 -1.41 -12.05
CA HIS A 110 8.25 -2.66 -11.35
C HIS A 110 7.13 -3.66 -11.61
N ARG A 111 7.43 -4.70 -12.40
CA ARG A 111 6.46 -5.73 -12.79
C ARG A 111 6.25 -6.81 -11.74
N TYR A 112 7.27 -7.08 -10.92
CA TYR A 112 7.25 -8.14 -9.92
C TYR A 112 7.77 -7.64 -8.56
N PRO A 113 7.28 -8.20 -7.43
CA PRO A 113 7.94 -8.02 -6.15
C PRO A 113 9.40 -8.49 -6.26
N SER A 114 10.31 -7.84 -5.54
CA SER A 114 11.72 -8.27 -5.50
C SER A 114 11.93 -9.59 -4.74
N TRP A 115 10.86 -10.20 -4.24
CA TRP A 115 10.85 -11.39 -3.40
C TRP A 115 9.74 -12.35 -3.84
N ASP A 116 9.83 -13.60 -3.40
CA ASP A 116 9.00 -14.73 -3.83
C ASP A 116 8.06 -15.18 -2.70
N LEU A 117 6.75 -15.19 -2.98
CA LEU A 117 5.72 -15.53 -1.99
C LEU A 117 5.78 -17.00 -1.53
N PRO A 118 5.79 -18.01 -2.42
CA PRO A 118 6.03 -19.40 -2.04
C PRO A 118 7.25 -19.61 -1.14
N LYS A 119 8.38 -18.93 -1.40
CA LYS A 119 9.58 -19.03 -0.56
C LYS A 119 9.32 -18.54 0.87
N VAL A 120 8.71 -17.36 1.00
CA VAL A 120 8.37 -16.81 2.32
C VAL A 120 7.38 -17.70 3.06
N LEU A 121 6.32 -18.16 2.39
CA LEU A 121 5.34 -19.07 2.99
C LEU A 121 5.99 -20.38 3.46
N ARG A 122 6.92 -20.95 2.68
CA ARG A 122 7.66 -22.17 3.10
C ARG A 122 8.50 -21.92 4.36
N ALA A 123 9.22 -20.80 4.44
CA ALA A 123 10.03 -20.45 5.60
C ALA A 123 9.17 -20.25 6.86
N LEU A 124 7.97 -19.65 6.72
CA LEU A 124 7.03 -19.47 7.82
C LEU A 124 6.53 -20.79 8.44
N THR A 125 6.78 -21.95 7.81
CA THR A 125 6.38 -23.27 8.33
C THR A 125 7.30 -23.85 9.40
N GLY A 126 8.44 -23.21 9.68
CA GLY A 126 9.44 -23.69 10.63
C GLY A 126 10.10 -22.56 11.43
N PRO A 127 11.23 -22.83 12.10
CA PRO A 127 12.01 -21.81 12.80
C PRO A 127 12.46 -20.67 11.86
N PRO A 128 12.55 -19.43 12.34
CA PRO A 128 12.28 -18.96 13.71
C PRO A 128 10.79 -18.62 13.95
N PHE A 129 9.87 -19.04 13.06
CA PHE A 129 8.46 -18.62 13.09
C PHE A 129 7.51 -19.62 13.76
N GLU A 130 7.97 -20.85 13.99
CA GLU A 130 7.27 -21.93 14.68
C GLU A 130 8.22 -22.55 15.73
N PRO A 131 7.68 -23.13 16.82
CA PRO A 131 6.26 -23.21 17.18
C PRO A 131 5.69 -21.89 17.72
N LEU A 132 4.43 -21.56 17.39
CA LEU A 132 3.79 -20.29 17.79
C LEU A 132 3.72 -20.03 19.32
N ARG A 133 3.77 -21.08 20.13
CA ARG A 133 3.73 -20.99 21.60
C ARG A 133 5.02 -20.40 22.16
N ASP A 134 6.16 -20.82 21.61
CA ASP A 134 7.48 -20.57 22.21
C ASP A 134 8.27 -19.50 21.44
N VAL A 135 7.91 -19.25 20.18
CA VAL A 135 8.52 -18.21 19.36
C VAL A 135 8.48 -16.83 20.05
N SER A 136 9.47 -15.98 19.82
CA SER A 136 9.46 -14.62 20.36
C SER A 136 8.26 -13.80 19.84
N LEU A 137 7.78 -12.84 20.64
CA LEU A 137 6.71 -11.92 20.21
C LEU A 137 7.06 -11.19 18.90
N LYS A 138 8.35 -10.95 18.66
CA LYS A 138 8.86 -10.36 17.40
C LYS A 138 8.49 -11.22 16.19
N TYR A 139 8.89 -12.49 16.17
CA TYR A 139 8.62 -13.37 15.02
C TYR A 139 7.15 -13.76 14.91
N LEU A 140 6.44 -13.92 16.03
CA LEU A 140 4.98 -14.09 16.03
C LEU A 140 4.29 -12.89 15.36
N SER A 141 4.67 -11.67 15.76
CA SER A 141 4.12 -10.44 15.19
C SER A 141 4.41 -10.31 13.69
N PHE A 142 5.63 -10.67 13.28
CA PHE A 142 6.04 -10.66 11.87
C PHE A 142 5.22 -11.65 11.05
N LYS A 143 5.10 -12.89 11.51
CA LYS A 143 4.32 -13.94 10.85
C LYS A 143 2.85 -13.54 10.71
N VAL A 144 2.22 -13.08 11.79
CA VAL A 144 0.80 -12.69 11.77
C VAL A 144 0.59 -11.49 10.85
N ALA A 145 1.44 -10.46 10.94
CA ALA A 145 1.34 -9.31 10.06
C ALA A 145 1.49 -9.70 8.58
N PHE A 146 2.42 -10.61 8.26
CA PHE A 146 2.61 -11.09 6.90
C PHE A 146 1.41 -11.91 6.41
N LEU A 147 0.97 -12.91 7.19
CA LEU A 147 -0.18 -13.76 6.83
C LEU A 147 -1.44 -12.93 6.63
N VAL A 148 -1.75 -11.97 7.51
CA VAL A 148 -2.89 -11.05 7.34
C VAL A 148 -2.71 -10.21 6.08
N ALA A 149 -1.50 -9.73 5.77
CA ALA A 149 -1.27 -8.94 4.56
C ALA A 149 -1.58 -9.72 3.28
N VAL A 150 -1.09 -10.96 3.17
CA VAL A 150 -1.21 -11.77 1.95
C VAL A 150 -2.58 -12.44 1.82
N THR A 151 -3.28 -12.70 2.91
CA THR A 151 -4.64 -13.29 2.88
C THR A 151 -5.74 -12.24 2.76
N SER A 152 -5.51 -11.00 3.19
CA SER A 152 -6.49 -9.91 3.04
C SER A 152 -6.31 -9.07 1.79
N ALA A 153 -5.09 -9.00 1.22
CA ALA A 153 -4.71 -8.03 0.18
C ALA A 153 -5.04 -6.56 0.52
N ARG A 154 -5.20 -6.20 1.80
CA ARG A 154 -5.57 -4.84 2.23
C ARG A 154 -4.39 -3.88 2.22
N ARG A 155 -4.69 -2.58 2.19
CA ARG A 155 -3.65 -1.56 2.38
C ARG A 155 -3.12 -1.63 3.80
N ILE A 156 -1.84 -1.34 3.99
CA ILE A 156 -1.20 -1.35 5.32
C ILE A 156 -1.92 -0.40 6.30
N SER A 157 -2.41 0.74 5.81
CA SER A 157 -3.20 1.67 6.61
C SER A 157 -4.52 1.07 7.10
N GLU A 158 -5.16 0.23 6.28
CA GLU A 158 -6.39 -0.49 6.64
C GLU A 158 -6.06 -1.60 7.64
N MET A 159 -4.99 -2.35 7.43
CA MET A 159 -4.52 -3.36 8.39
C MET A 159 -4.19 -2.76 9.78
N ALA A 160 -3.56 -1.59 9.81
CA ALA A 160 -3.25 -0.87 11.05
C ALA A 160 -4.49 -0.29 11.75
N ALA A 161 -5.64 -0.30 11.09
CA ALA A 161 -6.93 0.16 11.60
C ALA A 161 -7.85 -1.00 12.03
N LEU A 162 -7.42 -2.26 11.88
CA LEU A 162 -8.14 -3.41 12.42
C LEU A 162 -8.11 -3.35 13.96
N SER A 163 -9.14 -3.91 14.60
CA SER A 163 -9.29 -3.89 16.05
C SER A 163 -9.59 -5.29 16.60
N ILE A 164 -9.28 -5.53 17.88
CA ILE A 164 -9.67 -6.75 18.62
C ILE A 164 -11.03 -6.64 19.32
N ARG A 165 -11.71 -5.49 19.25
CA ARG A 165 -13.03 -5.32 19.88
C ARG A 165 -13.99 -6.42 19.40
N LYS A 166 -14.84 -6.92 20.29
CA LYS A 166 -15.67 -8.12 20.04
C LYS A 166 -16.57 -7.94 18.81
N GLU A 167 -17.06 -6.73 18.58
CA GLU A 167 -17.88 -6.36 17.43
C GLU A 167 -17.07 -6.15 16.13
N LEU A 168 -15.74 -6.08 16.20
CA LEU A 168 -14.86 -5.85 15.05
C LEU A 168 -13.92 -7.03 14.74
N CYS A 169 -13.79 -8.00 15.64
CA CYS A 169 -12.95 -9.19 15.48
C CYS A 169 -13.70 -10.44 15.93
N ILE A 170 -14.27 -11.15 14.96
CA ILE A 170 -15.14 -12.30 15.21
C ILE A 170 -14.45 -13.56 14.72
N PHE A 171 -14.13 -14.45 15.66
CA PHE A 171 -13.60 -15.79 15.36
C PHE A 171 -14.76 -16.76 15.16
N HIS A 172 -14.90 -17.29 13.95
CA HIS A 172 -15.76 -18.43 13.65
C HIS A 172 -14.94 -19.73 13.70
N GLN A 173 -15.58 -20.87 13.42
CA GLN A 173 -14.88 -22.17 13.32
C GLN A 173 -14.00 -22.21 12.06
N ASP A 174 -14.50 -21.67 10.96
CA ASP A 174 -13.94 -21.74 9.62
C ASP A 174 -13.16 -20.50 9.18
N ARG A 175 -13.34 -19.37 9.86
CA ARG A 175 -12.78 -18.07 9.45
C ARG A 175 -12.62 -17.08 10.60
N VAL A 176 -11.97 -15.96 10.33
CA VAL A 176 -11.98 -14.75 11.16
C VAL A 176 -12.55 -13.60 10.33
N VAL A 177 -13.51 -12.88 10.88
CA VAL A 177 -14.05 -11.65 10.29
C VAL A 177 -13.47 -10.47 11.05
N LEU A 178 -12.76 -9.60 10.33
CA LEU A 178 -12.18 -8.38 10.88
C LEU A 178 -12.81 -7.16 10.22
N ARG A 179 -13.08 -6.12 11.02
CA ARG A 179 -13.64 -4.84 10.57
C ARG A 179 -12.68 -3.71 10.91
N LEU A 180 -12.73 -2.65 10.10
CA LEU A 180 -11.96 -1.44 10.36
C LEU A 180 -12.58 -0.72 11.57
N ASP A 181 -11.73 -0.08 12.38
CA ASP A 181 -12.20 0.83 13.41
C ASP A 181 -13.05 1.96 12.77
N PRO A 182 -14.27 2.23 13.25
CA PRO A 182 -15.14 3.27 12.66
C PRO A 182 -14.53 4.68 12.63
N SER A 183 -13.55 4.97 13.50
CA SER A 183 -12.81 6.24 13.50
C SER A 183 -11.80 6.35 12.35
N PHE A 184 -11.45 5.23 11.71
CA PHE A 184 -10.53 5.22 10.58
C PHE A 184 -11.24 5.61 9.28
N ILE A 185 -10.59 6.46 8.49
CA ILE A 185 -11.10 6.93 7.20
C ILE A 185 -10.28 6.27 6.05
N PRO A 186 -10.82 5.24 5.36
CA PRO A 186 -10.13 4.56 4.26
C PRO A 186 -9.82 5.50 3.12
N LYS A 187 -8.77 5.23 2.32
CA LYS A 187 -8.27 6.13 1.23
C LYS A 187 -9.40 6.66 0.35
N VAL A 188 -10.33 5.78 -0.02
CA VAL A 188 -11.59 6.13 -0.65
C VAL A 188 -12.65 6.11 0.44
N ASN A 189 -13.21 7.28 0.74
CA ASN A 189 -14.17 7.45 1.83
C ASN A 189 -15.59 7.23 1.33
N SER A 190 -16.03 5.98 1.19
CA SER A 190 -17.42 5.64 0.85
C SER A 190 -17.99 4.61 1.81
N VAL A 191 -19.33 4.49 1.87
CA VAL A 191 -20.03 3.49 2.68
C VAL A 191 -19.50 2.08 2.39
N PHE A 192 -19.35 1.73 1.10
CA PHE A 192 -18.75 0.47 0.67
C PHE A 192 -17.39 0.20 1.34
N HIS A 193 -16.45 1.15 1.27
CA HIS A 193 -15.10 0.94 1.81
C HIS A 193 -15.05 0.95 3.34
N ARG A 194 -16.01 1.60 4.01
CA ARG A 194 -16.12 1.62 5.48
C ARG A 194 -16.77 0.35 6.03
N ALA A 195 -17.79 -0.16 5.34
CA ALA A 195 -18.55 -1.34 5.74
C ALA A 195 -17.86 -2.66 5.35
N GLN A 196 -16.84 -2.61 4.49
CA GLN A 196 -16.24 -3.82 3.96
C GLN A 196 -15.49 -4.62 5.03
N GLU A 197 -15.86 -5.88 5.15
CA GLU A 197 -15.19 -6.83 6.05
C GLU A 197 -13.93 -7.42 5.42
N VAL A 198 -12.98 -7.77 6.28
CA VAL A 198 -11.82 -8.58 5.96
C VAL A 198 -12.10 -9.99 6.46
N VAL A 199 -12.36 -10.91 5.54
CA VAL A 199 -12.61 -12.31 5.87
C VAL A 199 -11.33 -13.10 5.63
N LEU A 200 -10.81 -13.71 6.70
CA LEU A 200 -9.59 -14.52 6.68
C LEU A 200 -9.97 -15.98 6.90
N PRO A 201 -9.69 -16.89 5.95
CA PRO A 201 -10.08 -18.28 6.07
C PRO A 201 -9.19 -19.01 7.09
N ASN A 202 -9.66 -20.16 7.59
CA ASN A 202 -8.77 -21.15 8.18
C ASN A 202 -8.01 -21.90 7.07
N PHE A 203 -6.95 -22.63 7.45
CA PHE A 203 -6.18 -23.43 6.50
C PHE A 203 -5.72 -24.73 7.14
N CYS A 204 -6.09 -25.86 6.52
CA CYS A 204 -5.89 -27.22 7.04
C CYS A 204 -6.30 -27.36 8.53
N PRO A 205 -7.53 -27.01 8.93
CA PRO A 205 -7.91 -26.90 10.35
C PRO A 205 -7.84 -28.22 11.14
N ASN A 206 -7.96 -29.36 10.46
CA ASN A 206 -7.91 -30.69 11.06
C ASN A 206 -6.86 -31.57 10.34
N PRO A 207 -5.56 -31.27 10.51
CA PRO A 207 -4.51 -31.91 9.73
C PRO A 207 -4.29 -33.37 10.18
N ARG A 208 -4.46 -34.32 9.26
CA ARG A 208 -4.24 -35.76 9.48
C ARG A 208 -2.89 -36.20 8.93
N HIS A 209 -2.50 -35.66 7.78
CA HIS A 209 -1.24 -36.01 7.11
C HIS A 209 -0.06 -35.09 7.56
N PRO A 210 1.21 -35.55 7.58
CA PRO A 210 2.36 -34.71 7.90
C PRO A 210 2.45 -33.42 7.07
N LEU A 211 2.10 -33.48 5.78
CA LEU A 211 2.04 -32.29 4.92
C LEU A 211 0.94 -31.31 5.35
N GLU A 212 -0.24 -31.80 5.71
CA GLU A 212 -1.32 -30.95 6.23
C GLU A 212 -0.92 -30.32 7.57
N LYS A 213 -0.23 -31.05 8.44
CA LYS A 213 0.31 -30.50 9.70
C LYS A 213 1.27 -29.35 9.42
N ARG A 214 2.13 -29.49 8.40
CA ARG A 214 3.01 -28.43 7.94
C ARG A 214 2.23 -27.27 7.33
N TRP A 215 1.25 -27.50 6.48
CA TRP A 215 0.45 -26.43 5.87
C TRP A 215 -0.42 -25.68 6.89
N HIS A 216 -0.96 -26.39 7.88
CA HIS A 216 -1.67 -25.80 9.00
C HIS A 216 -0.82 -24.79 9.78
N THR A 217 0.52 -24.86 9.67
CA THR A 217 1.37 -23.82 10.25
C THR A 217 1.12 -22.41 9.67
N LEU A 218 0.57 -22.34 8.46
CA LEU A 218 0.21 -21.10 7.76
C LEU A 218 -1.22 -20.64 8.04
N ASP A 219 -1.98 -21.36 8.87
CA ASP A 219 -3.33 -20.95 9.25
C ASP A 219 -3.33 -19.58 9.94
N VAL A 220 -3.81 -18.57 9.22
CA VAL A 220 -3.89 -17.18 9.68
C VAL A 220 -4.83 -17.05 10.87
N ARG A 221 -5.90 -17.86 10.92
CA ARG A 221 -6.83 -17.89 12.05
C ARG A 221 -6.14 -18.37 13.32
N ARG A 222 -5.42 -19.49 13.25
CA ARG A 222 -4.61 -20.01 14.36
C ARG A 222 -3.54 -19.01 14.80
N ALA A 223 -2.80 -18.44 13.86
CA ALA A 223 -1.76 -17.45 14.15
C ALA A 223 -2.32 -16.22 14.86
N LEU A 224 -3.45 -15.67 14.37
CA LEU A 224 -4.15 -14.56 15.00
C LEU A 224 -4.64 -14.90 16.40
N LYS A 225 -5.25 -16.08 16.59
CA LYS A 225 -5.75 -16.51 17.91
C LYS A 225 -4.61 -16.56 18.94
N VAL A 226 -3.46 -17.13 18.57
CA VAL A 226 -2.28 -17.19 19.45
C VAL A 226 -1.72 -15.79 19.72
N TYR A 227 -1.65 -14.92 18.71
CA TYR A 227 -1.17 -13.55 18.89
C TYR A 227 -2.07 -12.71 19.79
N VAL A 228 -3.39 -12.77 19.61
CA VAL A 228 -4.35 -12.08 20.49
C VAL A 228 -4.21 -12.59 21.92
N SER A 229 -4.11 -13.91 22.11
CA SER A 229 -3.91 -14.50 23.44
C SER A 229 -2.59 -14.06 24.09
N ARG A 230 -1.46 -14.15 23.37
CA ARG A 230 -0.13 -13.78 23.90
C ARG A 230 0.07 -12.29 24.12
N THR A 231 -0.73 -11.44 23.48
CA THR A 231 -0.70 -9.99 23.68
C THR A 231 -1.71 -9.49 24.72
N ALA A 232 -2.62 -10.35 25.19
CA ALA A 232 -3.75 -9.96 26.04
C ALA A 232 -3.30 -9.30 27.35
N THR A 233 -2.27 -9.81 28.00
CA THR A 233 -1.85 -9.39 29.35
C THR A 233 -1.18 -8.01 29.40
N PHE A 234 -0.58 -7.55 28.30
CA PHE A 234 0.17 -6.28 28.27
C PHE A 234 -0.41 -5.25 27.30
N ARG A 235 -1.47 -5.59 26.58
CA ARG A 235 -2.12 -4.70 25.60
C ARG A 235 -2.71 -3.47 26.29
N ARG A 236 -2.51 -2.30 25.67
CA ARG A 236 -2.99 -0.99 26.12
C ARG A 236 -3.85 -0.29 25.06
N SER A 237 -4.25 -1.02 24.03
CA SER A 237 -5.05 -0.51 22.91
C SER A 237 -5.84 -1.62 22.25
N ASP A 238 -7.03 -1.29 21.77
CA ASP A 238 -7.88 -2.21 21.01
C ASP A 238 -7.41 -2.44 19.57
N ALA A 239 -6.35 -1.79 19.10
CA ALA A 239 -5.86 -1.98 17.73
C ALA A 239 -5.25 -3.37 17.53
N LEU A 240 -5.63 -4.12 16.49
CA LEU A 240 -5.24 -5.51 16.28
C LEU A 240 -3.75 -5.75 16.55
N PHE A 241 -2.87 -4.92 15.97
CA PHE A 241 -1.43 -4.99 16.17
C PHE A 241 -0.94 -4.00 17.23
N VAL A 242 -0.25 -4.51 18.24
CA VAL A 242 0.36 -3.73 19.34
C VAL A 242 1.86 -3.95 19.43
N SER A 243 2.57 -2.92 19.87
CA SER A 243 4.02 -2.94 19.99
C SER A 243 4.47 -3.96 21.04
N PHE A 244 5.54 -4.68 20.73
CA PHE A 244 6.28 -5.54 21.66
C PHE A 244 7.58 -4.89 22.16
N LEU A 245 7.87 -3.64 21.77
CA LEU A 245 9.07 -2.94 22.20
C LEU A 245 8.89 -2.36 23.61
N PRO A 246 9.89 -2.44 24.50
CA PRO A 246 9.75 -2.00 25.90
C PRO A 246 9.16 -0.61 26.09
N ALA A 247 9.68 0.39 25.38
CA ALA A 247 9.25 1.79 25.49
C ALA A 247 7.80 2.07 25.03
N SER A 248 7.18 1.14 24.28
CA SER A 248 5.84 1.32 23.72
C SER A 248 4.95 0.09 23.92
N LEU A 249 5.32 -0.80 24.85
CA LEU A 249 4.72 -2.12 25.01
C LEU A 249 3.19 -2.00 25.13
N GLY A 250 2.48 -2.77 24.31
CA GLY A 250 1.02 -2.80 24.30
C GLY A 250 0.32 -1.65 23.59
N LEU A 251 1.03 -0.61 23.15
CA LEU A 251 0.44 0.50 22.40
C LEU A 251 0.19 0.14 20.93
N LYS A 252 -0.81 0.79 20.32
CA LYS A 252 -1.10 0.69 18.87
C LYS A 252 0.15 1.03 18.05
N ILE A 253 0.48 0.17 17.08
CA ILE A 253 1.55 0.48 16.12
C ILE A 253 1.05 1.36 14.97
N SER A 254 1.95 2.16 14.40
CA SER A 254 1.67 2.91 13.18
C SER A 254 1.67 2.02 11.94
N SER A 255 1.03 2.47 10.86
CA SER A 255 1.11 1.80 9.54
C SER A 255 2.56 1.67 9.05
N THR A 256 3.43 2.63 9.39
CA THR A 256 4.86 2.58 9.05
C THR A 256 5.57 1.44 9.80
N THR A 257 5.27 1.24 11.08
CA THR A 257 5.80 0.12 11.86
C THR A 257 5.29 -1.21 11.34
N LEU A 258 4.00 -1.33 11.04
CA LEU A 258 3.43 -2.54 10.44
C LEU A 258 4.11 -2.86 9.09
N GLY A 259 4.35 -1.85 8.26
CA GLY A 259 5.12 -2.00 7.03
C GLY A 259 6.60 -2.36 7.24
N ARG A 260 7.21 -2.02 8.38
CA ARG A 260 8.54 -2.53 8.75
C ARG A 260 8.47 -4.00 9.14
N TRP A 261 7.48 -4.42 9.90
CA TRP A 261 7.29 -5.83 10.29
C TRP A 261 7.12 -6.74 9.07
N ILE A 262 6.31 -6.34 8.09
CA ILE A 262 6.13 -7.11 6.85
C ILE A 262 7.45 -7.28 6.10
N ARG A 263 8.25 -6.21 5.97
CA ARG A 263 9.56 -6.28 5.31
C ARG A 263 10.54 -7.14 6.08
N ALA A 264 10.59 -6.99 7.40
CA ALA A 264 11.44 -7.78 8.27
C ALA A 264 11.04 -9.26 8.27
N CYS A 265 9.76 -9.57 8.13
CA CYS A 265 9.28 -10.94 7.94
C CYS A 265 9.84 -11.57 6.66
N ILE A 266 9.81 -10.83 5.54
CA ILE A 266 10.36 -11.28 4.27
C ILE A 266 11.88 -11.48 4.40
N SER A 267 12.61 -10.51 4.97
CA SER A 267 14.05 -10.65 5.19
C SER A 267 14.39 -11.87 6.05
N ALA A 268 13.74 -12.02 7.20
CA ALA A 268 13.97 -13.15 8.11
C ALA A 268 13.60 -14.50 7.47
N ALA A 269 12.62 -14.55 6.57
CA ALA A 269 12.27 -15.76 5.83
C ALA A 269 13.35 -16.17 4.82
N TYR A 270 13.98 -15.20 4.15
CA TYR A 270 15.12 -15.46 3.26
C TYR A 270 16.35 -15.89 4.05
N GLU A 271 16.66 -15.20 5.15
CA GLU A 271 17.76 -15.56 6.06
C GLU A 271 17.58 -16.97 6.62
N ALA A 272 16.38 -17.33 7.09
CA ALA A 272 16.08 -18.67 7.61
C ALA A 272 16.10 -19.78 6.54
N SER A 273 16.18 -19.41 5.26
CA SER A 273 16.31 -20.36 4.13
C SER A 273 17.71 -20.32 3.52
N ASP A 274 18.68 -19.65 4.17
CA ASP A 274 20.05 -19.44 3.67
C ASP A 274 20.09 -18.77 2.29
N LEU A 275 19.13 -17.88 2.01
CA LEU A 275 19.02 -17.14 0.76
C LEU A 275 19.41 -15.66 0.93
N PRO A 276 20.00 -15.03 -0.09
CA PRO A 276 20.33 -13.60 -0.05
C PRO A 276 19.06 -12.76 0.08
N VAL A 277 19.04 -11.86 1.07
CA VAL A 277 17.90 -10.96 1.30
C VAL A 277 17.72 -10.03 0.10
N PRO A 278 16.52 -9.98 -0.51
CA PRO A 278 16.28 -9.14 -1.66
C PRO A 278 16.46 -7.66 -1.35
N ARG A 279 17.03 -6.92 -2.30
CA ARG A 279 17.09 -5.46 -2.21
C ARG A 279 15.69 -4.87 -2.44
N ARG A 280 15.42 -3.71 -1.81
CA ARG A 280 14.21 -2.90 -2.02
C ARG A 280 12.86 -3.59 -1.73
N ILE A 281 12.79 -4.43 -0.70
CA ILE A 281 11.52 -5.00 -0.24
C ILE A 281 10.55 -3.86 0.13
N THR A 282 9.36 -3.84 -0.44
CA THR A 282 8.30 -2.89 -0.08
C THR A 282 7.12 -3.63 0.52
N ALA A 283 6.57 -3.14 1.63
CA ALA A 283 5.41 -3.79 2.24
C ALA A 283 4.15 -3.70 1.36
N HIS A 284 4.06 -2.73 0.43
CA HIS A 284 2.93 -2.67 -0.51
C HIS A 284 3.00 -3.78 -1.58
N SER A 285 4.16 -4.37 -1.81
CA SER A 285 4.30 -5.47 -2.77
C SER A 285 3.65 -6.78 -2.30
N THR A 286 3.34 -6.96 -1.01
CA THR A 286 2.57 -8.14 -0.54
C THR A 286 1.18 -8.18 -1.13
N ARG A 287 0.53 -7.01 -1.26
CA ARG A 287 -0.76 -6.90 -1.92
C ARG A 287 -0.67 -7.32 -3.39
N SER A 288 0.39 -6.90 -4.08
CA SER A 288 0.67 -7.33 -5.46
C SER A 288 0.84 -8.84 -5.54
N ALA A 289 1.76 -9.38 -4.74
CA ALA A 289 2.10 -10.79 -4.71
C ALA A 289 0.87 -11.66 -4.40
N ALA A 290 0.05 -11.24 -3.43
CA ALA A 290 -1.18 -11.93 -3.06
C ALA A 290 -2.21 -11.96 -4.19
N THR A 291 -2.51 -10.82 -4.81
CA THR A 291 -3.51 -10.77 -5.89
C THR A 291 -3.05 -11.52 -7.13
N SER A 292 -1.75 -11.46 -7.48
CA SER A 292 -1.20 -12.21 -8.60
C SER A 292 -1.16 -13.72 -8.33
N ALA A 293 -0.85 -14.14 -7.10
CA ALA A 293 -0.90 -15.54 -6.69
C ALA A 293 -2.34 -16.09 -6.75
N ALA A 294 -3.32 -15.37 -6.19
CA ALA A 294 -4.73 -15.75 -6.24
C ALA A 294 -5.23 -15.92 -7.70
N TRP A 295 -4.84 -14.99 -8.58
CA TRP A 295 -5.15 -15.10 -10.01
C TRP A 295 -4.52 -16.34 -10.66
N SER A 296 -3.24 -16.61 -10.36
CA SER A 296 -2.55 -17.81 -10.87
C SER A 296 -3.20 -19.12 -10.42
N THR A 297 -3.86 -19.11 -9.26
CA THR A 297 -4.64 -20.24 -8.72
C THR A 297 -6.12 -20.21 -9.12
N ARG A 298 -6.48 -19.46 -10.18
CA ARG A 298 -7.82 -19.38 -10.78
C ARG A 298 -8.90 -18.72 -9.90
N ALA A 299 -8.53 -17.84 -8.97
CA ALA A 299 -9.51 -16.97 -8.32
C ALA A 299 -10.15 -16.02 -9.36
N SER A 300 -11.45 -15.78 -9.21
CA SER A 300 -12.18 -14.84 -10.07
C SER A 300 -11.70 -13.40 -9.87
N ILE A 301 -11.90 -12.55 -10.88
CA ILE A 301 -11.52 -11.13 -10.79
C ILE A 301 -12.37 -10.42 -9.72
N GLU A 302 -13.61 -10.85 -9.53
CA GLU A 302 -14.55 -10.36 -8.52
C GLU A 302 -14.05 -10.66 -7.10
N GLU A 303 -13.56 -11.87 -6.84
CA GLU A 303 -12.97 -12.25 -5.54
C GLU A 303 -11.73 -11.42 -5.23
N ILE A 304 -10.85 -11.24 -6.23
CA ILE A 304 -9.63 -10.44 -6.08
C ILE A 304 -10.00 -8.97 -5.80
N CYS A 305 -10.95 -8.40 -6.56
CA CYS A 305 -11.40 -7.03 -6.35
C CYS A 305 -12.04 -6.84 -4.98
N ARG A 306 -12.86 -7.81 -4.53
CA ARG A 306 -13.46 -7.81 -3.20
C ARG A 306 -12.38 -7.85 -2.12
N ALA A 307 -11.45 -8.81 -2.16
CA ALA A 307 -10.38 -8.91 -1.16
C ALA A 307 -9.54 -7.60 -1.10
N ALA A 308 -9.13 -7.10 -2.26
CA ALA A 308 -8.32 -5.90 -2.37
C ALA A 308 -9.09 -4.59 -2.08
N ALA A 309 -10.41 -4.58 -1.96
CA ALA A 309 -11.20 -3.35 -1.88
C ALA A 309 -11.05 -2.47 -3.13
N TRP A 310 -11.22 -3.08 -4.31
CA TRP A 310 -11.31 -2.39 -5.59
C TRP A 310 -12.75 -2.41 -6.09
N THR A 311 -13.24 -1.24 -6.52
CA THR A 311 -14.57 -1.09 -7.13
C THR A 311 -14.58 -1.42 -8.62
N SER A 312 -13.40 -1.56 -9.25
CA SER A 312 -13.27 -1.99 -10.64
C SER A 312 -12.01 -2.84 -10.82
N PRO A 313 -11.92 -3.66 -11.88
CA PRO A 313 -10.73 -4.43 -12.20
C PRO A 313 -9.53 -3.60 -12.68
N SER A 314 -9.74 -2.32 -13.03
CA SER A 314 -8.71 -1.49 -13.66
C SER A 314 -7.39 -1.42 -12.87
N PRO A 315 -7.39 -1.25 -11.53
CA PRO A 315 -6.16 -1.31 -10.74
C PRO A 315 -5.47 -2.67 -10.86
N PHE A 316 -6.21 -3.78 -10.82
CA PHE A 316 -5.68 -5.14 -11.03
C PHE A 316 -4.98 -5.25 -12.38
N VAL A 317 -5.70 -4.93 -13.46
CA VAL A 317 -5.22 -5.08 -14.84
C VAL A 317 -3.99 -4.21 -15.09
N ARG A 318 -4.00 -2.95 -14.66
CA ARG A 318 -2.92 -1.99 -14.94
C ARG A 318 -1.65 -2.21 -14.13
N HIS A 319 -1.77 -2.76 -12.92
CA HIS A 319 -0.66 -2.80 -11.97
C HIS A 319 -0.23 -4.20 -11.55
N TYR A 320 -1.07 -5.23 -11.78
CA TYR A 320 -0.88 -6.56 -11.20
C TYR A 320 -1.08 -7.72 -12.20
N ARG A 321 -1.66 -7.47 -13.38
CA ARG A 321 -1.90 -8.45 -14.47
C ARG A 321 -0.84 -8.39 -15.58
N LEU A 322 0.38 -7.98 -15.29
CA LEU A 322 1.44 -7.93 -16.29
C LEU A 322 2.23 -9.25 -16.23
N ASP A 323 1.80 -10.17 -17.08
CA ASP A 323 2.51 -11.37 -17.57
C ASP A 323 2.66 -12.56 -16.62
N THR A 324 1.55 -13.08 -16.08
CA THR A 324 1.52 -14.45 -15.53
C THR A 324 1.41 -15.54 -16.61
N PHE A 325 1.22 -15.14 -17.88
CA PHE A 325 1.14 -16.05 -19.03
C PHE A 325 1.96 -15.50 -20.21
N ALA A 326 3.29 -15.46 -20.09
CA ALA A 326 4.16 -15.23 -21.24
C ALA A 326 3.88 -16.21 -22.41
N SER A 327 3.27 -17.38 -22.12
CA SER A 327 2.83 -18.31 -23.16
C SER A 327 1.60 -17.83 -23.93
N ALA A 328 0.71 -17.01 -23.37
CA ALA A 328 -0.43 -16.43 -24.08
C ALA A 328 0.01 -15.27 -24.99
N ASP A 329 0.97 -14.44 -24.56
CA ASP A 329 1.50 -13.34 -25.36
C ASP A 329 2.35 -13.81 -26.54
N ALA A 330 3.04 -14.94 -26.38
CA ALA A 330 3.69 -15.62 -27.49
C ALA A 330 2.69 -16.15 -28.54
N ALA A 331 1.36 -16.14 -28.30
CA ALA A 331 0.39 -16.50 -29.33
C ALA A 331 0.34 -15.47 -30.47
N PHE A 332 0.52 -14.18 -30.17
CA PHE A 332 0.65 -13.15 -31.22
C PHE A 332 1.90 -13.41 -32.06
N GLY A 333 3.06 -13.55 -31.40
CA GLY A 333 4.32 -13.87 -32.07
C GLY A 333 4.25 -15.17 -32.87
N ARG A 334 3.68 -16.23 -32.30
CA ARG A 334 3.48 -17.51 -32.99
C ARG A 334 2.55 -17.38 -34.20
N ARG A 335 1.45 -16.62 -34.13
CA ARG A 335 0.57 -16.39 -35.28
C ARG A 335 1.24 -15.60 -36.39
N VAL A 336 2.06 -14.61 -36.04
CA VAL A 336 2.86 -13.84 -37.02
C VAL A 336 3.90 -14.74 -37.69
N LEU A 337 4.58 -15.58 -36.91
CA LEU A 337 5.60 -16.52 -37.43
C LEU A 337 5.00 -17.70 -38.20
N GLN A 338 3.79 -18.13 -37.87
CA GLN A 338 3.08 -19.20 -38.59
C GLN A 338 2.73 -18.84 -40.04
N GLY A 339 2.70 -17.55 -40.39
CA GLY A 339 2.47 -17.09 -41.77
C GLY A 339 3.59 -17.49 -42.76
N VAL A 340 4.77 -17.90 -42.28
CA VAL A 340 5.89 -18.34 -43.13
C VAL A 340 5.60 -19.68 -43.83
N HIS A 341 4.71 -20.51 -43.26
CA HIS A 341 4.32 -21.80 -43.85
C HIS A 341 3.18 -21.69 -44.87
N SER A 342 2.63 -20.50 -45.12
CA SER A 342 1.46 -20.29 -45.99
C SER A 342 1.80 -19.83 -47.41
N THR A 343 3.09 -19.70 -47.73
CA THR A 343 3.60 -19.27 -49.05
C THR A 343 4.65 -20.25 -49.59
N SER A 344 4.29 -21.52 -49.73
CA SER A 344 5.05 -22.51 -50.51
C SER A 344 4.14 -23.25 -51.45
#